data_AF-A0A484RUF1-F1
#
_entry.id   AF-A0A484RUF1-F1
#
_cell.length_a   1.000
_cell.length_b   1.000
_cell.length_c   1.000
_cell.angle_alpha   90.00
_cell.angle_beta   90.00
_cell.angle_gamma   90.00
#
_symmetry.space_group_name_H-M   'P 1'
#
loop_
_entity.id
_entity.type
_entity.pdbx_description
1 polymer ?
#
loop_
_entity_poly.entity_id
_entity_poly.type
_entity_poly.pdbx_seq_one_letter_code
_entity_poly.pdbx_strand_id
1 'polypeptide(L)'
;MSLDLETTAAEAAPVQDELLDAESSPLTLSLQDFVGEFGDELLDALNSANPPVYAGQPQAHRQLIVAGLKRKLFGAQAEVVHAAAELLVDRGERAAIVNGEMGCGKVRRIGA
;
A
#
# COMPACT_ATOMS: atom_id res chain seq x y z
N MET A 1 -28.87 35.13 -28.92
CA MET A 1 -27.62 35.06 -29.72
C MET A 1 -26.53 35.51 -28.77
N SER A 2 -25.54 34.68 -28.37
CA SER A 2 -24.66 33.83 -29.20
C SER A 2 -23.82 34.71 -30.13
N LEU A 3 -22.48 34.69 -30.11
CA LEU A 3 -21.54 34.04 -29.19
C LEU A 3 -20.58 35.16 -28.64
N ASP A 4 -19.31 34.99 -28.22
CA ASP A 4 -18.43 33.82 -28.12
C ASP A 4 -17.37 33.96 -27.01
N LEU A 5 -16.55 32.91 -26.88
CA LEU A 5 -15.52 32.72 -25.87
C LEU A 5 -14.13 32.96 -26.49
N GLU A 6 -13.74 34.22 -26.71
CA GLU A 6 -12.52 34.51 -27.45
C GLU A 6 -11.26 34.37 -26.58
N THR A 7 -10.51 33.30 -26.88
CA THR A 7 -9.25 32.96 -26.23
C THR A 7 -8.16 33.99 -26.57
N THR A 8 -7.74 34.79 -25.60
CA THR A 8 -6.49 35.55 -25.70
C THR A 8 -5.35 34.69 -25.19
N ALA A 9 -4.89 33.79 -26.05
CA ALA A 9 -3.58 33.16 -25.91
C ALA A 9 -2.51 34.21 -26.21
N ALA A 10 -2.09 34.95 -25.19
CA ALA A 10 -0.98 35.91 -25.27
C ALA A 10 0.06 35.62 -24.18
N GLU A 11 1.31 35.47 -24.62
CA GLU A 11 2.54 35.47 -23.81
C GLU A 11 2.67 34.44 -22.68
N ALA A 12 2.76 33.16 -23.08
CA ALA A 12 3.68 32.24 -22.42
C ALA A 12 5.14 32.63 -22.77
N ALA A 13 5.64 33.71 -22.16
CA ALA A 13 7.05 34.05 -22.23
C ALA A 13 7.87 32.95 -21.52
N PRO A 14 8.90 32.36 -22.16
CA PRO A 14 9.79 31.44 -21.48
C PRO A 14 10.70 32.24 -20.55
N VAL A 15 10.32 32.35 -19.27
CA VAL A 15 11.20 32.80 -18.20
C VAL A 15 12.29 31.75 -17.98
N GLN A 16 13.31 31.84 -18.83
CA GLN A 16 14.49 30.99 -18.81
C GLN A 16 15.35 31.29 -17.59
N ASP A 17 15.69 30.22 -16.86
CA ASP A 17 17.05 29.95 -16.41
C ASP A 17 17.77 30.92 -15.45
N GLU A 18 17.05 31.67 -14.61
CA GLU A 18 17.65 32.54 -13.56
C GLU A 18 17.23 32.11 -12.14
N LEU A 19 17.27 30.81 -11.83
CA LEU A 19 17.04 30.31 -10.45
C LEU A 19 17.72 28.95 -10.15
N LEU A 20 18.85 28.67 -10.80
CA LEU A 20 19.68 27.46 -10.57
C LEU A 20 20.99 27.73 -9.80
N ASP A 21 21.17 28.93 -9.24
CA ASP A 21 22.25 29.30 -8.32
C ASP A 21 21.73 29.56 -6.89
N ALA A 22 20.73 28.78 -6.47
CA ALA A 22 20.45 28.61 -5.04
C ALA A 22 21.51 27.66 -4.46
N GLU A 23 22.60 28.24 -3.94
CA GLU A 23 23.69 27.59 -3.18
C GLU A 23 23.28 26.22 -2.63
N SER A 24 23.81 25.16 -3.23
CA SER A 24 23.64 23.76 -2.83
C SER A 24 24.02 23.62 -1.36
N SER A 25 23.04 23.78 -0.48
CA SER A 25 23.33 23.85 0.95
C SER A 25 23.92 22.51 1.37
N PRO A 26 24.88 22.44 2.30
CA PRO A 26 25.50 21.18 2.73
C PRO A 26 24.52 20.22 3.46
N LEU A 27 23.22 20.52 3.42
CA LEU A 27 22.08 19.81 3.98
C LEU A 27 21.01 19.46 2.92
N THR A 28 21.23 19.77 1.62
CA THR A 28 20.36 19.30 0.52
C THR A 28 20.86 17.97 -0.02
N LEU A 29 20.30 16.89 0.52
CA LEU A 29 20.56 15.52 0.05
C LEU A 29 19.56 15.17 -1.07
N SER A 30 19.98 14.44 -2.11
CA SER A 30 19.03 13.98 -3.13
C SER A 30 18.15 12.86 -2.57
N LEU A 31 16.91 12.71 -3.07
CA LEU A 31 16.05 11.61 -2.66
C LEU A 31 16.62 10.23 -3.04
N GLN A 32 17.49 10.17 -4.05
CA GLN A 32 18.12 8.93 -4.51
C GLN A 32 19.21 8.52 -3.52
N ASP A 33 20.04 9.46 -3.10
CA ASP A 33 21.08 9.25 -2.09
C ASP A 33 20.45 8.96 -0.71
N PHE A 34 19.38 9.68 -0.34
CA PHE A 34 18.67 9.47 0.93
C PHE A 34 18.05 8.06 1.01
N VAL A 35 17.41 7.58 -0.06
CA VAL A 35 16.88 6.22 -0.11
C VAL A 35 18.00 5.18 -0.16
N GLY A 36 19.14 5.48 -0.79
CA GLY A 36 20.30 4.60 -0.83
C GLY A 36 21.03 4.47 0.52
N GLU A 37 21.15 5.55 1.29
CA GLU A 37 21.88 5.58 2.57
C GLU A 37 21.00 5.20 3.77
N PHE A 38 19.75 5.67 3.81
CA PHE A 38 18.86 5.50 4.98
C PHE A 38 17.70 4.54 4.73
N GLY A 39 17.50 4.05 3.50
CA GLY A 39 16.34 3.24 3.13
C GLY A 39 16.21 1.96 3.95
N ASP A 40 17.28 1.16 4.03
CA ASP A 40 17.28 -0.12 4.75
C ASP A 40 17.11 0.08 6.27
N GLU A 41 17.81 1.04 6.87
CA GLU A 41 17.73 1.30 8.32
C GLU A 41 16.36 1.89 8.72
N LEU A 42 15.74 2.72 7.88
CA LEU A 42 14.37 3.19 8.06
C LEU A 42 13.34 2.05 7.89
N LEU A 43 13.57 1.13 6.95
CA LEU A 43 12.72 -0.05 6.74
C LEU A 43 12.78 -0.97 7.96
N ASP A 44 13.98 -1.24 8.48
CA ASP A 44 14.18 -2.07 9.68
C ASP A 44 13.61 -1.40 10.94
N ALA A 45 13.78 -0.09 11.10
CA ALA A 45 13.12 0.66 12.17
C ALA A 45 11.59 0.59 12.06
N LEU A 46 11.02 0.70 10.86
CA LEU A 46 9.59 0.53 10.61
C LEU A 46 9.10 -0.89 10.92
N ASN A 47 9.84 -1.91 10.50
CA ASN A 47 9.52 -3.32 10.77
C ASN A 47 9.63 -3.68 12.26
N SER A 48 10.56 -3.05 12.98
CA SER A 48 10.72 -3.18 14.43
C SER A 48 9.57 -2.50 15.19
N ALA A 49 9.20 -1.28 14.79
CA ALA A 49 8.09 -0.53 15.40
C ALA A 49 6.71 -1.13 15.06
N ASN A 50 6.54 -1.66 13.85
CA ASN A 50 5.30 -2.25 13.35
C ASN A 50 5.55 -3.69 12.86
N PRO A 51 5.75 -4.66 13.77
CA PRO A 51 6.04 -6.04 13.38
C PRO A 51 4.90 -6.60 12.52
N PRO A 52 5.22 -7.21 11.36
CA PRO A 52 4.21 -7.66 10.40
C PRO A 52 3.21 -8.60 11.05
N VAL A 53 1.92 -8.40 10.75
CA VAL A 53 0.82 -9.11 11.42
C VAL A 53 0.79 -10.59 11.04
N TYR A 54 1.24 -10.94 9.83
CA TYR A 54 1.27 -12.30 9.31
C TYR A 54 2.55 -12.50 8.51
N ALA A 55 3.39 -13.44 8.95
CA ALA A 55 4.71 -13.71 8.35
C ALA A 55 4.67 -14.79 7.26
N GLY A 56 3.51 -15.02 6.62
CA GLY A 56 3.36 -16.03 5.58
C GLY A 56 3.28 -17.48 6.07
N GLN A 57 3.14 -17.71 7.39
CA GLN A 57 3.07 -19.04 7.99
C GLN A 57 1.66 -19.35 8.52
N PRO A 58 0.84 -20.17 7.82
CA PRO A 58 -0.48 -20.55 8.28
C PRO A 58 -0.46 -21.33 9.61
N GLN A 59 -1.30 -20.91 10.56
CA GLN A 59 -1.51 -21.72 11.77
C GLN A 59 -2.24 -23.02 11.41
N ALA A 60 -1.67 -24.18 11.80
CA ALA A 60 -2.14 -25.50 11.36
C ALA A 60 -3.64 -25.76 11.63
N HIS A 61 -4.15 -25.32 12.79
CA HIS A 61 -5.57 -25.47 13.13
C HIS A 61 -6.49 -24.60 12.24
N ARG A 62 -6.08 -23.37 11.92
CA ARG A 62 -6.80 -22.51 10.96
C ARG A 62 -6.76 -23.10 9.55
N GLN A 63 -5.65 -23.73 9.16
CA GLN A 63 -5.52 -24.36 7.85
C GLN A 63 -6.52 -25.52 7.67
N LEU A 64 -6.81 -26.28 8.72
CA LEU A 64 -7.87 -27.30 8.70
C LEU A 64 -9.27 -26.68 8.50
N ILE A 65 -9.56 -25.55 9.16
CA ILE A 65 -10.83 -24.82 9.01
C ILE A 65 -10.96 -24.27 7.57
N VAL A 66 -9.92 -23.66 7.03
CA VAL A 66 -9.86 -23.14 5.65
C VAL A 66 -10.01 -24.27 4.62
N ALA A 67 -9.41 -25.43 4.87
CA ALA A 67 -9.55 -26.62 4.02
C ALA A 67 -10.97 -27.23 4.08
N GLY A 68 -11.67 -27.09 5.21
CA GLY A 68 -13.05 -27.56 5.42
C GLY A 68 -14.14 -26.70 4.77
N LEU A 69 -13.80 -25.57 4.14
CA LEU A 69 -14.78 -24.68 3.53
C LEU A 69 -15.45 -25.30 2.29
N LYS A 70 -16.80 -25.29 2.25
CA LYS A 70 -17.63 -25.82 1.14
C LYS A 70 -17.21 -25.30 -0.25
N ARG A 71 -16.64 -24.09 -0.33
CA ARG A 71 -16.00 -23.54 -1.54
C ARG A 71 -14.54 -23.24 -1.26
N LYS A 72 -13.64 -24.06 -1.82
CA LYS A 72 -12.18 -23.93 -1.69
C LYS A 72 -11.72 -22.50 -2.04
N LEU A 73 -10.85 -21.96 -1.19
CA LEU A 73 -10.09 -20.74 -1.49
C LEU A 73 -8.90 -21.09 -2.40
N PHE A 74 -8.46 -20.16 -3.24
CA PHE A 74 -7.13 -20.24 -3.87
C PHE A 74 -6.06 -19.69 -2.92
N GLY A 75 -4.77 -19.94 -3.18
CA GLY A 75 -3.66 -19.65 -2.26
C GLY A 75 -3.71 -18.26 -1.61
N ALA A 76 -3.68 -17.20 -2.43
CA ALA A 76 -3.74 -15.83 -1.93
C ALA A 76 -5.03 -15.48 -1.14
N GLN A 77 -6.18 -16.12 -1.43
CA GLN A 77 -7.38 -15.97 -0.59
C GLN A 77 -7.19 -16.62 0.79
N ALA A 78 -6.53 -17.78 0.86
CA ALA A 78 -6.25 -18.44 2.13
C ALA A 78 -5.26 -17.63 2.98
N GLU A 79 -4.20 -17.09 2.37
CA GLU A 79 -3.23 -16.19 3.03
C GLU A 79 -3.91 -14.95 3.61
N VAL A 80 -4.78 -14.28 2.84
CA VAL A 80 -5.56 -13.13 3.32
C VAL A 80 -6.48 -13.51 4.48
N VAL A 81 -7.08 -14.70 4.47
CA VAL A 81 -7.91 -15.17 5.59
C VAL A 81 -7.07 -15.46 6.83
N HIS A 82 -5.87 -16.04 6.70
CA HIS A 82 -4.95 -16.24 7.83
C HIS A 82 -4.47 -14.91 8.41
N ALA A 83 -4.07 -13.97 7.56
CA ALA A 83 -3.63 -12.65 7.98
C ALA A 83 -4.73 -11.84 8.68
N ALA A 84 -5.95 -11.87 8.14
CA ALA A 84 -7.11 -11.23 8.77
C ALA A 84 -7.49 -11.90 10.09
N ALA A 85 -7.34 -13.24 10.20
CA ALA A 85 -7.56 -13.96 11.46
C ALA A 85 -6.50 -13.61 12.52
N GLU A 86 -5.23 -13.49 12.15
CA GLU A 86 -4.17 -13.09 13.09
C GLU A 86 -4.34 -11.64 13.57
N LEU A 87 -4.77 -10.74 12.68
CA LEU A 87 -5.11 -9.37 13.04
C LEU A 87 -6.31 -9.29 14.01
N LEU A 88 -7.43 -9.92 13.65
CA LEU A 88 -8.70 -9.79 14.38
C LEU A 88 -8.80 -10.66 15.64
N VAL A 89 -8.21 -11.85 15.61
CA VAL A 89 -8.35 -12.86 16.69
C VAL A 89 -7.16 -12.84 17.62
N ASP A 90 -5.93 -12.79 17.10
CA ASP A 90 -4.72 -12.91 17.94
C ASP A 90 -4.25 -11.55 18.46
N ARG A 91 -4.24 -10.51 17.61
CA ARG A 91 -3.95 -9.12 18.04
C ARG A 91 -5.18 -8.39 18.60
N GLY A 92 -6.39 -8.93 18.40
CA GLY A 92 -7.63 -8.35 18.93
C GLY A 92 -8.05 -7.03 18.27
N GLU A 93 -7.58 -6.76 17.05
CA GLU A 93 -7.89 -5.51 16.35
C GLU A 93 -9.35 -5.42 15.92
N ARG A 94 -9.87 -4.19 15.85
CA ARG A 94 -11.30 -3.95 15.63
C ARG A 94 -11.77 -4.20 14.19
N ALA A 95 -10.87 -4.16 13.21
CA ALA A 95 -11.19 -4.28 11.80
C ALA A 95 -9.98 -4.75 10.97
N ALA A 96 -10.25 -5.42 9.85
CA ALA A 96 -9.27 -5.80 8.83
C ALA A 96 -9.71 -5.22 7.47
N ILE A 97 -8.78 -4.62 6.73
CA ILE A 97 -9.04 -4.07 5.40
C ILE A 97 -8.47 -5.01 4.35
N VAL A 98 -9.32 -5.47 3.41
CA VAL A 98 -8.94 -6.44 2.38
C VAL A 98 -9.06 -5.83 0.97
N ASN A 99 -7.92 -5.53 0.37
CA ASN A 99 -7.80 -5.04 -1.00
C ASN A 99 -7.72 -6.21 -2.02
N GLY A 100 -7.71 -5.88 -3.32
CA GLY A 100 -7.80 -6.85 -4.43
C GLY A 100 -8.86 -6.48 -5.47
N GLU A 101 -8.97 -7.26 -6.54
CA GLU A 101 -9.83 -6.96 -7.69
C GLU A 101 -11.30 -7.37 -7.50
N MET A 102 -12.16 -6.98 -8.44
CA MET A 102 -13.48 -7.60 -8.60
C MET A 102 -13.31 -9.07 -8.98
N GLY A 103 -14.28 -9.93 -8.62
CA GLY A 103 -14.18 -11.37 -8.88
C GLY A 103 -13.24 -12.14 -7.94
N CYS A 104 -12.25 -11.49 -7.30
CA CYS A 104 -11.37 -12.10 -6.28
C CYS A 104 -12.06 -12.56 -4.99
N GLY A 105 -13.40 -12.57 -4.93
CA GLY A 105 -14.15 -13.23 -3.87
C GLY A 105 -14.10 -12.58 -2.49
N LYS A 106 -13.71 -11.30 -2.37
CA LYS A 106 -13.69 -10.57 -1.07
C LYS A 106 -14.98 -10.67 -0.27
N VAL A 107 -16.13 -10.64 -0.96
CA VAL A 107 -17.49 -10.69 -0.40
C VAL A 107 -18.04 -12.13 -0.41
N ARG A 108 -17.18 -13.16 -0.58
CA ARG A 108 -17.61 -14.56 -0.60
C ARG A 108 -18.14 -14.93 0.79
N ARG A 109 -19.48 -15.00 0.93
CA ARG A 109 -20.14 -15.46 2.16
C ARG A 109 -19.63 -16.87 2.52
N ILE A 110 -18.86 -16.95 3.60
CA ILE A 110 -18.41 -18.19 4.23
C ILE A 110 -19.56 -18.70 5.12
N GLY A 111 -20.65 -19.16 4.52
CA GLY A 111 -21.82 -19.59 5.27
C GLY A 111 -23.10 -19.79 4.44
N ALA A 112 -23.41 -21.06 4.16
CA ALA A 112 -24.71 -21.67 3.91
C ALA A 112 -24.45 -23.19 3.89
#